data_AF-A0A7J9GFX1-F1
#
_entry.id   AF-A0A7J9GFX1-F1
#
_cell.length_a   1.000
_cell.length_b   1.000
_cell.length_c   1.000
_cell.angle_alpha   90.00
_cell.angle_beta   90.00
_cell.angle_gamma   90.00
#
_symmetry.space_group_name_H-M   'P 1'
#
loop_
_entity.id
_entity.type
_entity.pdbx_description
1 polymer ?
#
loop_
_entity_poly.entity_id
_entity_poly.type
_entity_poly.pdbx_seq_one_letter_code
_entity_poly.pdbx_strand_id
1 'polypeptide(L)'
;MMEWTDNHYRTLARLISKHAWLYTEMLAAETIVYQQGNLDKFLGYSPEQHPVVLQIGGSKLENLAKATELANAYNYDEINFNCGCPSPKVAGHGCFGVRLMLDPKFVGEAMSVIAANTNVPVSVKCRIGVDDHDSYNELCDFIYKVSSLSPTRHFIIHSRKALLNGISPADNRRIPPLKYEFYYALLRDFPDLTFTINGGINSVV
;
A
#
# COMPACT_ATOMS: atom_id res chain seq x y z
N MET A 1 7.61 5.77 0.06
CA MET A 1 8.89 5.04 -0.10
C MET A 1 9.71 5.21 1.17
N MET A 2 10.06 4.12 1.86
CA MET A 2 10.87 4.17 3.09
C MET A 2 12.16 4.96 2.90
N GLU A 3 12.49 5.84 3.83
CA GLU A 3 13.64 6.75 3.90
C GLU A 3 13.73 7.81 2.78
N TRP A 4 12.67 7.94 1.97
CA TRP A 4 12.65 8.91 0.85
C TRP A 4 11.45 9.83 0.90
N THR A 5 10.25 9.33 1.17
CA THR A 5 9.02 10.15 1.20
C THR A 5 8.67 10.54 2.63
N ASP A 6 9.66 11.02 3.38
CA ASP A 6 9.46 11.57 4.72
C ASP A 6 8.69 12.91 4.65
N ASN A 7 8.45 13.53 5.80
CA ASN A 7 7.75 14.81 5.87
C ASN A 7 8.44 15.92 5.04
N HIS A 8 9.78 15.93 5.02
CA HIS A 8 10.55 16.98 4.34
C HIS A 8 10.49 16.84 2.82
N TYR A 9 10.66 15.62 2.31
CA TYR A 9 10.53 15.35 0.87
C TYR A 9 9.11 15.61 0.37
N ARG A 10 8.08 15.22 1.13
CA ARG A 10 6.69 15.49 0.74
C ARG A 10 6.41 16.99 0.66
N THR A 11 6.93 17.80 1.58
CA THR A 11 6.87 19.26 1.48
C THR A 11 7.55 19.77 0.21
N LEU A 12 8.75 19.28 -0.13
CA LEU A 12 9.42 19.63 -1.38
C LEU A 12 8.59 19.23 -2.62
N ALA A 13 8.07 18.00 -2.64
CA ALA A 13 7.25 17.49 -3.74
C ALA A 13 5.98 18.32 -3.96
N ARG A 14 5.36 18.82 -2.88
CA ARG A 14 4.21 19.72 -2.95
C ARG A 14 4.55 21.08 -3.57
N LEU A 15 5.75 21.60 -3.35
CA LEU A 15 6.21 22.83 -4.02
C LEU A 15 6.37 22.65 -5.53
N ILE A 16 6.67 21.43 -5.99
CA ILE A 16 6.82 21.10 -7.41
C ILE A 16 5.46 20.87 -8.07
N SER A 17 4.53 20.20 -7.41
CA SER A 17 3.20 19.92 -7.95
C SER A 17 2.10 20.10 -6.91
N LYS A 18 1.06 20.86 -7.30
CA LYS A 18 -0.18 21.03 -6.53
C LYS A 18 -1.18 19.88 -6.69
N HIS A 19 -0.96 19.00 -7.67
CA HIS A 19 -1.93 17.96 -8.05
C HIS A 19 -1.48 16.54 -7.72
N ALA A 20 -0.19 16.32 -7.49
CA ALA A 20 0.31 15.02 -7.10
C ALA A 20 -0.25 14.60 -5.72
N TRP A 21 -0.69 13.35 -5.64
CA TRP A 21 -1.02 12.69 -4.38
C TRP A 21 0.28 12.23 -3.72
N LEU A 22 0.48 12.65 -2.47
CA LEU A 22 1.69 12.33 -1.73
C LEU A 22 1.43 11.11 -0.86
N TYR A 23 2.36 10.16 -0.81
CA TYR A 23 2.28 9.00 0.08
C TYR A 23 3.32 9.13 1.18
N THR A 24 2.95 8.78 2.40
CA THR A 24 3.91 8.63 3.49
C THR A 24 4.91 7.50 3.20
N GLU A 25 5.93 7.40 4.03
CA GLU A 25 6.58 6.13 4.27
C GLU A 25 5.57 5.10 4.80
N MET A 26 5.85 3.82 4.61
CA MET A 26 5.00 2.77 5.17
C MET A 26 5.25 2.71 6.69
N LEU A 27 4.20 2.93 7.47
CA LEU A 27 4.23 2.76 8.93
C LEU A 27 3.66 1.40 9.32
N ALA A 28 4.33 0.68 10.20
CA ALA A 28 3.76 -0.52 10.80
C ALA A 28 2.64 -0.12 11.78
N ALA A 29 1.52 -0.82 11.75
CA ALA A 29 0.40 -0.59 12.65
C ALA A 29 0.83 -0.70 14.12
N GLU A 30 1.67 -1.68 14.43
CA GLU A 30 2.31 -1.86 15.74
C GLU A 30 3.06 -0.61 16.20
N THR A 31 3.76 0.08 15.29
CA THR A 31 4.49 1.30 15.64
C THR A 31 3.53 2.40 16.07
N ILE A 32 2.42 2.59 15.34
CA ILE A 32 1.40 3.59 15.71
C ILE A 32 0.78 3.23 17.06
N VAL A 33 0.40 1.96 17.26
CA VAL A 33 -0.22 1.51 18.52
C VAL A 33 0.72 1.67 19.72
N TYR A 34 1.98 1.24 19.61
CA TYR A 34 2.93 1.27 20.73
C TYR A 34 3.55 2.64 20.99
N GLN A 35 3.49 3.57 20.04
CA GLN A 35 4.01 4.93 20.17
C GLN A 35 2.90 5.96 20.38
N GLN A 36 1.75 5.57 20.95
CA GLN A 36 0.59 6.43 21.14
C GLN A 36 0.92 7.76 21.88
N GLY A 37 1.91 7.76 22.76
CA GLY A 37 2.38 8.96 23.47
C GLY A 37 3.30 9.90 22.66
N ASN A 38 3.62 9.56 21.41
CA ASN A 38 4.53 10.33 20.54
C ASN A 38 4.16 10.21 19.06
N LEU A 39 2.86 10.20 18.75
CA LEU A 39 2.39 9.97 17.38
C LEU A 39 2.78 11.08 16.42
N ASP A 40 2.92 12.33 16.88
CA ASP A 40 3.30 13.47 16.03
C ASP A 40 4.63 13.23 15.30
N LYS A 41 5.56 12.50 15.93
CA LYS A 41 6.83 12.11 15.31
C LYS A 41 6.64 11.26 14.05
N PHE A 42 5.58 10.45 14.00
CA PHE A 42 5.33 9.48 12.93
C PHE A 42 4.26 9.95 11.95
N LEU A 43 3.19 10.58 12.47
CA LEU A 43 1.99 10.91 11.73
C LEU A 43 1.85 12.41 11.43
N GLY A 44 2.63 13.28 12.07
CA GLY A 44 2.56 14.72 11.85
C GLY A 44 3.03 15.16 10.46
N TYR A 45 2.32 16.09 9.86
CA TYR A 45 2.69 16.73 8.58
C TYR A 45 2.10 18.16 8.49
N SER A 46 2.59 18.94 7.53
CA SER A 46 2.10 20.31 7.29
C SER A 46 0.81 20.30 6.45
N PRO A 47 -0.25 21.07 6.79
CA PRO A 47 -1.52 21.06 6.06
C PRO A 47 -1.39 21.30 4.55
N GLU A 48 -0.36 21.99 4.09
CA GLU A 48 -0.10 22.23 2.67
C GLU A 48 0.14 20.94 1.87
N GLN A 49 0.47 19.82 2.53
CA GLN A 49 0.75 18.54 1.85
C GLN A 49 -0.49 17.88 1.22
N HIS A 50 -1.70 18.33 1.52
CA HIS A 50 -2.92 17.78 0.91
C HIS A 50 -2.91 17.86 -0.64
N PRO A 51 -3.37 16.81 -1.37
CA PRO A 51 -3.78 15.51 -0.84
C PRO A 51 -2.60 14.60 -0.43
N VAL A 52 -2.72 13.93 0.72
CA VAL A 52 -1.72 13.03 1.32
C VAL A 52 -2.35 11.74 1.84
N VAL A 53 -1.68 10.62 1.56
CA VAL A 53 -2.11 9.26 1.89
C VAL A 53 -1.20 8.68 2.96
N LEU A 54 -1.81 8.18 4.03
CA LEU A 54 -1.09 7.37 5.02
C LEU A 54 -1.03 5.93 4.53
N GLN A 55 0.17 5.41 4.33
CA GLN A 55 0.38 3.98 4.07
C GLN A 55 0.68 3.23 5.36
N ILE A 56 -0.18 2.28 5.73
CA ILE A 56 0.03 1.36 6.86
C ILE A 56 0.34 -0.06 6.40
N GLY A 57 1.03 -0.83 7.23
CA GLY A 57 1.23 -2.27 7.07
C GLY A 57 1.10 -2.98 8.41
N GLY A 58 0.66 -4.23 8.40
CA GLY A 58 0.50 -5.03 9.61
C GLY A 58 -0.13 -6.38 9.31
N SER A 59 -0.09 -7.28 10.30
CA SER A 59 -0.60 -8.65 10.20
C SER A 59 -1.62 -9.00 11.30
N LYS A 60 -2.01 -8.03 12.12
CA LYS A 60 -3.01 -8.20 13.18
C LYS A 60 -4.17 -7.23 12.97
N LEU A 61 -5.38 -7.76 12.85
CA LEU A 61 -6.60 -6.96 12.62
C LEU A 61 -6.82 -5.92 13.73
N GLU A 62 -6.60 -6.31 14.99
CA GLU A 62 -6.70 -5.41 16.16
C GLU A 62 -5.78 -4.20 16.07
N ASN A 63 -4.53 -4.39 15.64
CA ASN A 63 -3.57 -3.32 15.49
C ASN A 63 -3.91 -2.44 14.29
N LEU A 64 -4.38 -3.02 13.19
CA LEU A 64 -4.80 -2.27 12.00
C LEU A 64 -6.01 -1.38 12.32
N ALA A 65 -6.99 -1.91 13.06
CA ALA A 65 -8.12 -1.12 13.58
C ALA A 65 -7.63 0.06 14.40
N LYS A 66 -6.83 -0.23 15.43
CA LYS A 66 -6.40 0.80 16.40
C LYS A 66 -5.47 1.84 15.78
N ALA A 67 -4.55 1.42 14.91
CA ALA A 67 -3.68 2.33 14.20
C ALA A 67 -4.47 3.28 13.29
N THR A 68 -5.49 2.76 12.61
CA THR A 68 -6.38 3.57 11.75
C THR A 68 -7.20 4.56 12.57
N GLU A 69 -7.78 4.11 13.68
CA GLU A 69 -8.52 4.97 14.62
C GLU A 69 -7.66 6.13 15.14
N LEU A 70 -6.43 5.84 15.57
CA LEU A 70 -5.46 6.84 16.06
C LEU A 70 -5.03 7.82 14.96
N ALA A 71 -4.93 7.36 13.71
CA ALA A 71 -4.52 8.18 12.59
C ALA A 71 -5.59 9.21 12.16
N ASN A 72 -6.86 9.01 12.50
CA ASN A 72 -7.94 9.94 12.11
C ASN A 72 -7.70 11.37 12.62
N ALA A 73 -7.04 11.55 13.76
CA ALA A 73 -6.72 12.88 14.30
C ALA A 73 -5.78 13.70 13.40
N TYR A 74 -5.07 13.03 12.49
CA TYR A 74 -4.11 13.65 11.58
C TYR A 74 -4.71 14.04 10.23
N ASN A 75 -5.97 13.68 9.96
CA ASN A 75 -6.74 14.12 8.78
C ASN A 75 -6.15 13.73 7.41
N TYR A 76 -5.49 12.58 7.28
CA TYR A 76 -5.07 12.05 5.97
C TYR A 76 -6.26 11.92 4.99
N ASP A 77 -6.03 12.12 3.70
CA ASP A 77 -7.10 12.07 2.68
C ASP A 77 -7.44 10.63 2.24
N GLU A 78 -6.59 9.67 2.54
CA GLU A 78 -6.76 8.25 2.21
C GLU A 78 -5.91 7.39 3.16
N ILE A 79 -6.41 6.19 3.50
CA ILE A 79 -5.62 5.15 4.16
C ILE A 79 -5.29 4.05 3.15
N ASN A 80 -4.00 3.83 2.90
CA ASN A 80 -3.52 2.79 1.99
C ASN A 80 -2.91 1.61 2.77
N PHE A 81 -3.25 0.38 2.39
CA PHE A 81 -2.67 -0.82 2.97
C PHE A 81 -1.55 -1.41 2.10
N ASN A 82 -0.40 -1.67 2.71
CA ASN A 82 0.77 -2.23 2.02
C ASN A 82 0.70 -3.75 1.91
N CYS A 83 0.48 -4.23 0.69
CA CYS A 83 0.58 -5.64 0.30
C CYS A 83 1.69 -5.87 -0.73
N GLY A 84 2.77 -5.08 -0.69
CA GLY A 84 3.78 -5.05 -1.77
C GLY A 84 5.24 -4.97 -1.35
N CYS A 85 5.53 -4.74 -0.07
CA CYS A 85 6.90 -4.67 0.46
C CYS A 85 7.55 -6.07 0.52
N PRO A 86 8.67 -6.31 -0.19
CA PRO A 86 9.38 -7.60 -0.14
C PRO A 86 10.47 -7.65 0.94
N SER A 87 10.57 -6.64 1.82
CA SER A 87 11.62 -6.57 2.84
C SER A 87 11.53 -7.76 3.81
N PRO A 88 12.64 -8.49 4.08
CA PRO A 88 12.63 -9.60 5.05
C PRO A 88 12.20 -9.20 6.46
N LYS A 89 12.45 -7.93 6.87
CA LYS A 89 12.00 -7.41 8.17
C LYS A 89 10.47 -7.44 8.30
N VAL A 90 9.79 -7.22 7.18
CA VAL A 90 8.32 -7.10 7.10
C VAL A 90 7.69 -8.42 6.68
N ALA A 91 8.16 -9.00 5.57
CA ALA A 91 7.65 -10.25 5.00
C ALA A 91 8.10 -11.50 5.76
N GLY A 92 9.19 -11.43 6.54
CA GLY A 92 9.72 -12.53 7.34
C GLY A 92 9.26 -12.49 8.80
N HIS A 93 9.59 -11.42 9.55
CA HIS A 93 9.35 -11.36 11.00
C HIS A 93 7.98 -10.78 11.38
N GLY A 94 7.44 -9.86 10.57
CA GLY A 94 6.11 -9.28 10.77
C GLY A 94 4.99 -10.00 10.02
N CYS A 95 5.33 -10.90 9.10
CA CYS A 95 4.40 -11.61 8.21
C CYS A 95 3.41 -10.68 7.45
N PHE A 96 3.82 -9.47 7.06
CA PHE A 96 3.01 -8.56 6.24
C PHE A 96 3.75 -8.07 4.99
N GLY A 97 3.20 -7.10 4.27
CA GLY A 97 3.74 -6.65 2.99
C GLY A 97 3.40 -7.63 1.88
N VAL A 98 4.35 -7.97 1.01
CA VAL A 98 4.04 -8.75 -0.19
C VAL A 98 3.54 -10.16 0.10
N ARG A 99 3.92 -10.75 1.26
CA ARG A 99 3.45 -12.08 1.66
C ARG A 99 1.94 -12.15 1.88
N LEU A 100 1.28 -11.00 2.14
CA LEU A 100 -0.17 -10.91 2.24
C LEU A 100 -0.89 -11.23 0.93
N MET A 101 -0.21 -11.14 -0.22
CA MET A 101 -0.80 -11.57 -1.48
C MET A 101 -1.09 -13.09 -1.53
N LEU A 102 -0.45 -13.87 -0.67
CA LEU A 102 -0.73 -15.30 -0.52
C LEU A 102 -1.94 -15.58 0.40
N ASP A 103 -2.47 -14.55 1.06
CA ASP A 103 -3.68 -14.64 1.90
C ASP A 103 -4.66 -13.48 1.57
N PRO A 104 -5.30 -13.52 0.39
CA PRO A 104 -6.25 -12.50 -0.02
C PRO A 104 -7.48 -12.40 0.89
N LYS A 105 -7.82 -13.48 1.62
CA LYS A 105 -8.92 -13.47 2.58
C LYS A 105 -8.58 -12.56 3.76
N PHE A 106 -7.40 -12.73 4.35
CA PHE A 106 -6.91 -11.85 5.41
C PHE A 106 -6.84 -10.38 4.93
N VAL A 107 -6.38 -10.12 3.70
CA VAL A 107 -6.35 -8.75 3.17
C VAL A 107 -7.76 -8.16 3.07
N GLY A 108 -8.75 -8.94 2.64
CA GLY A 108 -10.16 -8.51 2.67
C GLY A 108 -10.64 -8.17 4.08
N GLU A 109 -10.37 -9.02 5.07
CA GLU A 109 -10.72 -8.78 6.48
C GLU A 109 -10.02 -7.54 7.04
N ALA A 110 -8.72 -7.39 6.76
CA ALA A 110 -7.91 -6.24 7.14
C ALA A 110 -8.47 -4.95 6.55
N MET A 111 -8.81 -4.93 5.26
CA MET A 111 -9.38 -3.75 4.62
C MET A 111 -10.77 -3.41 5.12
N SER A 112 -11.58 -4.42 5.47
CA SER A 112 -12.88 -4.20 6.11
C SER A 112 -12.72 -3.52 7.47
N VAL A 113 -11.77 -3.98 8.28
CA VAL A 113 -11.45 -3.40 9.59
C VAL A 113 -10.88 -1.99 9.47
N ILE A 114 -9.96 -1.75 8.53
CA ILE A 114 -9.41 -0.40 8.26
C ILE A 114 -10.55 0.55 7.86
N ALA A 115 -11.39 0.15 6.89
CA ALA A 115 -12.51 0.96 6.42
C ALA A 115 -13.53 1.27 7.54
N ALA A 116 -13.78 0.33 8.44
CA ALA A 116 -14.68 0.54 9.57
C ALA A 116 -14.17 1.54 10.62
N ASN A 117 -12.87 1.86 10.60
CA ASN A 117 -12.21 2.74 11.57
C ASN A 117 -11.75 4.07 10.98
N THR A 118 -12.18 4.42 9.76
CA THR A 118 -11.91 5.73 9.16
C THR A 118 -13.07 6.20 8.30
N ASN A 119 -13.15 7.51 8.05
CA ASN A 119 -14.16 8.11 7.17
C ASN A 119 -13.60 8.46 5.78
N VAL A 120 -12.28 8.30 5.57
CA VAL A 120 -11.66 8.58 4.27
C VAL A 120 -11.60 7.31 3.40
N PRO A 121 -11.44 7.44 2.07
CA PRO A 121 -11.26 6.29 1.20
C PRO A 121 -10.11 5.38 1.64
N VAL A 122 -10.26 4.10 1.33
CA VAL A 122 -9.24 3.07 1.58
C VAL A 122 -8.79 2.41 0.29
N SER A 123 -7.51 2.10 0.20
CA SER A 123 -6.91 1.49 -1.00
C SER A 123 -5.86 0.43 -0.64
N VAL A 124 -5.52 -0.42 -1.60
CA VAL A 124 -4.45 -1.42 -1.44
C VAL A 124 -3.33 -1.16 -2.42
N LYS A 125 -2.08 -1.16 -1.96
CA LYS A 125 -0.90 -1.18 -2.83
C LYS A 125 -0.28 -2.56 -2.84
N CYS A 126 -0.34 -3.25 -3.96
CA CYS A 126 0.19 -4.60 -4.13
C CYS A 126 1.20 -4.69 -5.30
N ARG A 127 1.71 -5.91 -5.50
CA ARG A 127 2.44 -6.31 -6.71
C ARG A 127 1.53 -7.14 -7.60
N ILE A 128 2.08 -7.68 -8.69
CA ILE A 128 1.36 -8.60 -9.58
C ILE A 128 1.52 -10.09 -9.20
N GLY A 129 2.28 -10.40 -8.14
CA GLY A 129 2.53 -11.78 -7.71
C GLY A 129 3.73 -11.91 -6.77
N VAL A 130 3.91 -13.11 -6.21
CA VAL A 130 4.96 -13.44 -5.22
C VAL A 130 5.57 -14.79 -5.54
N ASP A 131 6.89 -14.84 -5.69
CA ASP A 131 7.61 -16.07 -6.03
C ASP A 131 6.87 -16.81 -7.18
N ASP A 132 6.50 -18.07 -7.05
CA ASP A 132 5.83 -18.82 -8.13
C ASP A 132 4.30 -18.61 -8.20
N HIS A 133 3.73 -17.75 -7.35
CA HIS A 133 2.32 -17.33 -7.37
C HIS A 133 2.19 -15.98 -8.08
N ASP A 134 2.41 -15.96 -9.40
CA ASP A 134 2.45 -14.76 -10.23
C ASP A 134 1.69 -14.88 -11.55
N SER A 135 0.73 -15.79 -11.63
CA SER A 135 -0.20 -15.86 -12.76
C SER A 135 -1.22 -14.71 -12.72
N TYR A 136 -1.74 -14.34 -13.88
CA TYR A 136 -2.80 -13.33 -13.96
C TYR A 136 -4.06 -13.75 -13.21
N ASN A 137 -4.41 -15.04 -13.25
CA ASN A 137 -5.58 -15.57 -12.54
C ASN A 137 -5.44 -15.44 -11.02
N GLU A 138 -4.25 -15.66 -10.46
CA GLU A 138 -3.99 -15.45 -9.02
C GLU A 138 -4.10 -13.97 -8.65
N LEU A 139 -3.62 -13.07 -9.51
CA LEU A 139 -3.82 -11.63 -9.31
C LEU A 139 -5.31 -11.26 -9.35
N CYS A 140 -6.08 -11.80 -10.30
CA CYS A 140 -7.53 -11.59 -10.37
C CYS A 140 -8.25 -12.12 -9.13
N ASP A 141 -7.89 -13.32 -8.65
CA ASP A 141 -8.44 -13.89 -7.42
C ASP A 141 -8.15 -13.00 -6.20
N PHE A 142 -6.92 -12.46 -6.11
CA PHE A 142 -6.56 -11.50 -5.07
C PHE A 142 -7.46 -10.25 -5.13
N ILE A 143 -7.57 -9.61 -6.30
CA ILE A 143 -8.39 -8.40 -6.49
C ILE A 143 -9.87 -8.68 -6.17
N TYR A 144 -10.41 -9.78 -6.68
CA TYR A 144 -11.80 -10.17 -6.46
C TYR A 144 -12.09 -10.42 -4.99
N LYS A 145 -11.27 -11.20 -4.29
CA LYS A 145 -11.48 -11.50 -2.86
C LYS A 145 -11.41 -10.25 -2.00
N VAL A 146 -10.41 -9.39 -2.21
CA VAL A 146 -10.25 -8.17 -1.42
C VAL A 146 -11.42 -7.21 -1.65
N SER A 147 -11.82 -6.99 -2.90
CA SER A 147 -12.94 -6.09 -3.24
C SER A 147 -14.31 -6.65 -2.84
N SER A 148 -14.49 -7.98 -2.80
CA SER A 148 -15.74 -8.61 -2.39
C SER A 148 -15.92 -8.67 -0.87
N LEU A 149 -14.83 -8.77 -0.11
CA LEU A 149 -14.84 -8.87 1.35
C LEU A 149 -14.69 -7.51 2.06
N SER A 150 -14.44 -6.44 1.31
CA SER A 150 -14.23 -5.10 1.87
C SER A 150 -14.80 -3.98 0.99
N PRO A 151 -14.94 -2.75 1.53
CA PRO A 151 -15.28 -1.58 0.75
C PRO A 151 -14.19 -1.10 -0.23
N THR A 152 -13.04 -1.78 -0.32
CA THR A 152 -11.91 -1.34 -1.16
C THR A 152 -12.28 -1.33 -2.64
N ARG A 153 -12.12 -0.18 -3.30
CA ARG A 153 -12.37 -0.03 -4.74
C ARG A 153 -11.18 0.47 -5.55
N HIS A 154 -10.07 0.84 -4.88
CA HIS A 154 -8.88 1.35 -5.53
C HIS A 154 -7.64 0.51 -5.22
N PHE A 155 -6.92 0.10 -6.27
CA PHE A 155 -5.72 -0.71 -6.17
C PHE A 155 -4.55 -0.06 -6.90
N ILE A 156 -3.40 0.05 -6.23
CA ILE A 156 -2.15 0.54 -6.80
C ILE A 156 -1.28 -0.67 -7.15
N ILE A 157 -1.09 -0.94 -8.45
CA ILE A 157 -0.44 -2.14 -8.96
C ILE A 157 1.01 -1.84 -9.32
N HIS A 158 1.95 -2.28 -8.48
CA HIS A 158 3.33 -2.36 -8.93
C HIS A 158 3.45 -3.53 -9.90
N SER A 159 3.65 -3.20 -11.19
CA SER A 159 3.64 -4.13 -12.32
C SER A 159 4.85 -5.09 -12.39
N ARG A 160 5.49 -5.40 -11.25
CA ARG A 160 6.54 -6.42 -11.10
C ARG A 160 6.16 -7.37 -9.97
N LYS A 161 6.39 -8.67 -10.15
CA LYS A 161 6.30 -9.64 -9.04
C LYS A 161 7.32 -9.32 -7.96
N ALA A 162 7.16 -9.86 -6.75
CA ALA A 162 8.24 -9.92 -5.78
C ALA A 162 8.91 -11.29 -5.80
N LEU A 163 10.21 -11.30 -5.54
CA LEU A 163 10.96 -12.48 -5.14
C LEU A 163 11.36 -12.28 -3.68
N LEU A 164 10.89 -13.16 -2.79
CA LEU A 164 11.17 -13.07 -1.35
C LEU A 164 12.59 -13.54 -1.01
N ASN A 165 13.15 -14.40 -1.85
CA ASN A 165 14.48 -14.98 -1.67
C ASN A 165 15.43 -14.53 -2.78
N GLY A 166 16.72 -14.43 -2.44
CA GLY A 166 17.80 -14.27 -3.41
C GLY A 166 18.08 -12.86 -3.92
N ILE A 167 17.25 -11.84 -3.61
CA ILE A 167 17.49 -10.46 -4.04
C ILE A 167 17.06 -9.41 -2.99
N SER A 168 17.69 -8.24 -3.04
CA SER A 168 17.37 -7.12 -2.14
C SER A 168 16.02 -6.47 -2.47
N PRO A 169 15.42 -5.68 -1.55
CA PRO A 169 14.23 -4.88 -1.86
C PRO A 169 14.43 -3.87 -3.00
N ALA A 170 15.64 -3.37 -3.17
CA ALA A 170 15.99 -2.48 -4.28
C ALA A 170 16.02 -3.24 -5.61
N ASP A 171 16.66 -4.40 -5.63
CA ASP A 171 16.68 -5.28 -6.81
C ASP A 171 15.30 -5.79 -7.17
N ASN A 172 14.43 -6.03 -6.19
CA ASN A 172 13.01 -6.34 -6.40
C ASN A 172 12.22 -5.27 -7.16
N ARG A 173 12.75 -4.05 -7.32
CA ARG A 173 12.15 -2.98 -8.15
C ARG A 173 12.75 -2.90 -9.55
N ARG A 174 13.83 -3.65 -9.82
CA ARG A 174 14.62 -3.58 -11.06
C ARG A 174 14.67 -4.91 -11.82
N ILE A 175 14.92 -6.02 -11.13
CA ILE A 175 15.21 -7.33 -11.71
C ILE A 175 13.95 -8.02 -12.27
N PRO A 176 12.89 -8.32 -11.49
CA PRO A 176 11.75 -9.09 -12.02
C PRO A 176 11.01 -8.25 -13.06
N PRO A 177 10.79 -8.70 -14.32
CA PRO A 177 10.33 -7.86 -15.44
C PRO A 177 9.00 -7.14 -15.16
N LEU A 178 8.81 -5.99 -15.81
CA LEU A 178 7.52 -5.28 -15.79
C LEU A 178 6.55 -6.05 -16.69
N LYS A 179 5.34 -6.26 -16.20
CA LYS A 179 4.22 -6.85 -16.94
C LYS A 179 3.02 -5.88 -16.90
N TYR A 180 3.09 -4.80 -17.67
CA TYR A 180 2.02 -3.80 -17.72
C TYR A 180 0.72 -4.37 -18.33
N GLU A 181 0.83 -5.41 -19.13
CA GLU A 181 -0.32 -6.13 -19.70
C GLU A 181 -1.27 -6.67 -18.62
N PHE A 182 -0.78 -7.02 -17.42
CA PHE A 182 -1.65 -7.42 -16.31
C PHE A 182 -2.45 -6.23 -15.78
N TYR A 183 -1.83 -5.05 -15.67
CA TYR A 183 -2.55 -3.83 -15.27
C TYR A 183 -3.66 -3.47 -16.26
N TYR A 184 -3.36 -3.49 -17.56
CA TYR A 184 -4.37 -3.20 -18.58
C TYR A 184 -5.48 -4.26 -18.65
N ALA A 185 -5.15 -5.53 -18.40
CA ALA A 185 -6.15 -6.59 -18.30
C ALA A 185 -7.07 -6.37 -17.07
N LEU A 186 -6.54 -5.93 -15.92
CA LEU A 186 -7.36 -5.59 -14.75
C LEU A 186 -8.37 -4.47 -15.04
N LEU A 187 -7.96 -3.43 -15.77
CA LEU A 187 -8.88 -2.35 -16.18
C LEU A 187 -10.06 -2.87 -17.02
N ARG A 188 -9.83 -3.88 -17.86
CA ARG A 188 -10.87 -4.51 -18.69
C ARG A 188 -11.76 -5.44 -17.88
N ASP A 189 -11.16 -6.25 -17.01
CA ASP A 189 -11.84 -7.36 -16.35
C ASP A 189 -12.56 -6.93 -15.05
N PHE A 190 -12.20 -5.77 -14.50
CA PHE A 190 -12.83 -5.19 -13.30
C PHE A 190 -13.26 -3.72 -13.55
N PRO A 191 -14.26 -3.48 -14.42
CA PRO A 191 -14.65 -2.12 -14.80
C PRO A 191 -15.23 -1.28 -13.65
N ASP A 192 -15.71 -1.93 -12.59
CA ASP A 192 -16.23 -1.26 -11.39
C ASP A 192 -15.14 -0.88 -10.36
N LEU A 193 -13.89 -1.24 -10.62
CA LEU A 193 -12.74 -0.94 -9.76
C LEU A 193 -11.81 0.09 -10.42
N THR A 194 -11.10 0.84 -9.59
CA THR A 194 -10.09 1.81 -10.04
C THR A 194 -8.69 1.25 -9.82
N PHE A 195 -7.79 1.48 -10.77
CA PHE A 195 -6.41 1.02 -10.68
C PHE A 195 -5.40 2.11 -11.03
N THR A 196 -4.34 2.22 -10.22
CA THR A 196 -3.17 3.08 -10.51
C THR A 196 -1.97 2.21 -10.87
N ILE A 197 -1.39 2.46 -12.04
CA ILE A 197 -0.17 1.78 -12.50
C ILE A 197 1.06 2.26 -11.72
N ASN A 198 1.98 1.34 -11.41
CA ASN A 198 3.24 1.66 -10.75
C ASN A 198 4.40 0.79 -11.25
N GLY A 199 5.60 1.37 -11.26
CA GLY A 199 6.86 0.74 -11.63
C GLY A 199 7.36 1.19 -13.00
N GLY A 200 8.64 1.58 -13.11
CA GLY A 200 9.28 1.89 -14.40
C GLY A 200 8.90 3.21 -15.08
N ILE A 201 7.98 4.00 -14.53
CA ILE A 201 7.56 5.29 -15.11
C ILE A 201 8.60 6.36 -14.77
N ASN A 202 9.18 6.99 -15.80
CA ASN A 202 10.28 7.95 -15.68
C ASN A 202 9.99 9.32 -16.31
N SER A 203 8.81 9.49 -16.92
CA SER A 203 8.42 10.71 -17.62
C SER A 203 6.90 10.85 -17.65
N VAL A 204 6.42 12.07 -17.90
CA VAL A 204 5.00 12.47 -17.89
C VAL A 204 4.42 12.64 -19.31
N VAL A 205 5.00 11.93 -20.28
CA VAL A 205 4.73 12.11 -21.73
C VAL A 205 3.28 11.78 -22.07
#